data_AF-A0A397HER5-F1
#
_entry.id   AF-A0A397HER5-F1
#
_cell.length_a   1.000
_cell.length_b   1.000
_cell.length_c   1.000
_cell.angle_alpha   90.00
_cell.angle_beta   90.00
_cell.angle_gamma   90.00
#
_symmetry.space_group_name_H-M   'P 1'
#
loop_
_entity.id
_entity.type
_entity.pdbx_description
1 polymer ?
#
loop_
_entity_poly.entity_id
_entity_poly.type
_entity_poly.pdbx_seq_one_letter_code
_entity_poly.pdbx_strand_id
1 'polypeptide(L)'
;MTRLSPPIAPQTWTKGAYFVSTDSSLIPLQTLNDWFASDDLYWAKPLPLDILKQSLENCLCFGLYYAPDQPSNASARPEFIGIARCITDYTTFLYITDVYVHCSHQGNGLGSWIVECIGEVIDAMPYLRRSMLFTMDWERSVPFYKRILGMSVQESYTGRFASEYAKSVGMDVVLAGRAESKVKELAFSHNLPYRVFDLTSPQLVRSGLDGIRVLLNCAGPFTRTAGPLINACIKLRIHYLDISAELVSYQLAEK
;
A
#
# COMPACT_ATOMS: atom_id res chain seq x y z
N MET A 1 -18.47 12.65 25.55
CA MET A 1 -17.62 12.52 24.35
C MET A 1 -18.48 12.79 23.14
N THR A 2 -18.17 13.83 22.37
CA THR A 2 -18.89 14.18 21.14
C THR A 2 -18.49 13.17 20.06
N ARG A 3 -19.43 12.33 19.61
CA ARG A 3 -19.19 11.42 18.48
C ARG A 3 -19.17 12.22 17.19
N LEU A 4 -18.13 12.02 16.37
CA LEU A 4 -18.13 12.48 14.99
C LEU A 4 -19.02 11.53 14.20
N SER A 5 -20.24 11.96 13.88
CA SER A 5 -21.08 11.21 12.95
C SER A 5 -20.56 11.42 11.54
N PRO A 6 -20.44 10.37 10.71
CA PRO A 6 -20.09 10.54 9.32
C PRO A 6 -21.16 11.41 8.63
N PRO A 7 -20.77 12.34 7.75
CA PRO A 7 -21.70 13.28 7.12
C PRO A 7 -22.56 12.62 6.02
N ILE A 8 -22.35 11.34 5.72
CA ILE A 8 -23.00 10.61 4.64
C ILE A 8 -23.88 9.51 5.24
N ALA A 9 -25.14 9.45 4.82
CA ALA A 9 -26.04 8.36 5.17
C ALA A 9 -25.51 7.02 4.61
N PRO A 10 -25.74 5.88 5.29
CA PRO A 10 -25.32 4.59 4.77
C PRO A 10 -25.86 4.33 3.36
N GLN A 11 -24.98 3.87 2.46
CA GLN A 11 -25.31 3.52 1.09
C GLN A 11 -25.22 2.00 0.88
N THR A 12 -25.99 1.49 -0.07
CA THR A 12 -25.99 0.07 -0.42
C THR A 12 -26.03 -0.11 -1.93
N TRP A 13 -25.15 -0.96 -2.45
CA TRP A 13 -25.12 -1.39 -3.85
C TRP A 13 -25.43 -2.87 -3.93
N THR A 14 -26.07 -3.31 -5.02
CA THR A 14 -26.47 -4.72 -5.23
C THR A 14 -25.95 -5.25 -6.56
N LYS A 15 -25.51 -6.51 -6.58
CA LYS A 15 -25.05 -7.22 -7.79
C LYS A 15 -25.43 -8.69 -7.70
N GLY A 16 -26.57 -9.06 -8.27
CA GLY A 16 -27.13 -10.41 -8.14
C GLY A 16 -27.35 -10.76 -6.66
N ALA A 17 -26.82 -11.90 -6.23
CA ALA A 17 -26.88 -12.37 -4.84
C ALA A 17 -25.91 -11.67 -3.87
N TYR A 18 -25.26 -10.59 -4.29
CA TYR A 18 -24.30 -9.85 -3.47
C TYR A 18 -24.77 -8.43 -3.19
N PHE A 19 -24.40 -7.89 -2.04
CA PHE A 19 -24.54 -6.47 -1.75
C PHE A 19 -23.31 -5.90 -1.05
N VAL A 20 -23.02 -4.63 -1.31
CA VAL A 20 -22.04 -3.83 -0.57
C VAL A 20 -22.80 -2.81 0.27
N SER A 21 -22.46 -2.64 1.55
CA SER A 21 -23.06 -1.62 2.41
C SER A 21 -22.01 -0.79 3.12
N THR A 22 -22.26 0.50 3.28
CA THR A 22 -21.43 1.38 4.13
C THR A 22 -21.90 1.50 5.56
N ASP A 23 -22.91 0.71 5.98
CA ASP A 23 -23.28 0.62 7.39
C ASP A 23 -22.27 -0.23 8.15
N SER A 24 -21.34 0.43 8.86
CA SER A 24 -20.31 -0.25 9.64
C SER A 24 -20.88 -1.09 10.79
N SER A 25 -22.13 -0.90 11.19
CA SER A 25 -22.77 -1.71 12.24
C SER A 25 -23.07 -3.15 11.79
N LEU A 26 -23.10 -3.39 10.47
CA LEU A 26 -23.29 -4.71 9.88
C LEU A 26 -22.00 -5.55 9.86
N ILE A 27 -20.85 -4.97 10.20
CA ILE A 27 -19.55 -5.66 10.13
C ILE A 27 -19.35 -6.51 11.40
N PRO A 28 -19.26 -7.85 11.29
CA PRO A 28 -19.00 -8.71 12.43
C PRO A 28 -17.55 -8.55 12.93
N LEU A 29 -17.39 -7.85 14.06
CA LEU A 29 -16.08 -7.47 14.60
C LEU A 29 -15.15 -8.67 14.82
N GLN A 30 -15.66 -9.77 15.36
CA GLN A 30 -14.84 -10.96 15.63
C GLN A 30 -14.31 -11.57 14.33
N THR A 31 -15.18 -11.78 13.34
CA THR A 31 -14.81 -12.33 12.03
C THR A 31 -13.77 -11.46 11.33
N LEU A 32 -13.92 -10.14 11.37
CA LEU A 32 -12.93 -9.23 10.80
C LEU A 32 -11.58 -9.32 11.52
N ASN A 33 -11.60 -9.45 12.86
CA ASN A 33 -10.38 -9.64 13.64
C ASN A 33 -9.70 -10.98 13.34
N ASP A 34 -10.48 -12.03 13.13
CA ASP A 34 -9.96 -13.35 12.75
C ASP A 34 -9.26 -13.27 11.39
N TRP A 35 -9.80 -12.48 10.44
CA TRP A 35 -9.15 -12.17 9.18
C TRP A 35 -7.86 -11.35 9.36
N PHE A 36 -7.87 -10.33 10.23
CA PHE A 36 -6.65 -9.56 10.53
C PHE A 36 -5.57 -10.38 11.26
N ALA A 37 -5.93 -11.50 11.87
CA ALA A 37 -4.99 -12.45 12.47
C ALA A 37 -4.45 -13.50 11.48
N SER A 38 -4.99 -13.57 10.25
CA SER A 38 -4.59 -14.55 9.25
C SER A 38 -3.51 -14.00 8.30
N ASP A 39 -2.85 -14.91 7.59
CA ASP A 39 -1.83 -14.55 6.58
C ASP A 39 -2.44 -13.91 5.31
N ASP A 40 -3.76 -14.03 5.12
CA ASP A 40 -4.45 -13.46 3.96
C ASP A 40 -4.42 -11.91 3.96
N LEU A 41 -4.42 -11.32 5.16
CA LEU A 41 -4.32 -9.88 5.40
C LEU A 41 -2.98 -9.54 6.07
N TYR A 42 -1.88 -9.99 5.46
CA TYR A 42 -0.51 -9.84 5.98
C TYR A 42 -0.08 -8.40 6.35
N TRP A 43 -0.80 -7.38 5.87
CA TRP A 43 -0.53 -5.97 6.18
C TRP A 43 -1.29 -5.44 7.41
N ALA A 44 -2.21 -6.22 7.98
CA ALA A 44 -3.03 -5.86 9.13
C ALA A 44 -2.70 -6.72 10.36
N LYS A 45 -3.22 -6.32 11.53
CA LYS A 45 -3.13 -7.07 12.80
C LYS A 45 -4.43 -6.93 13.58
N PRO A 46 -4.83 -7.94 14.37
CA PRO A 46 -6.04 -7.85 15.17
C PRO A 46 -5.93 -6.76 16.24
N LEU A 47 -7.07 -6.21 16.63
CA LEU A 47 -7.20 -5.15 17.63
C LEU A 47 -8.16 -5.59 18.74
N PRO A 48 -8.09 -5.04 19.97
CA PRO A 48 -9.19 -5.16 20.92
C PRO A 48 -10.53 -4.76 20.28
N LEU A 49 -11.61 -5.51 20.55
CA LEU A 49 -12.87 -5.37 19.80
C LEU A 49 -13.50 -3.97 19.90
N ASP A 50 -13.33 -3.31 21.04
CA ASP A 50 -13.76 -1.92 21.27
C ASP A 50 -12.96 -0.93 20.42
N ILE A 51 -11.65 -1.14 20.29
CA ILE A 51 -10.76 -0.34 19.43
C ILE A 51 -11.05 -0.60 17.96
N LEU A 52 -11.29 -1.86 17.57
CA LEU A 52 -11.70 -2.20 16.20
C LEU A 52 -13.01 -1.51 15.84
N LYS A 53 -14.01 -1.57 16.72
CA LYS A 53 -15.29 -0.88 16.55
C LYS A 53 -15.10 0.62 16.35
N GLN A 54 -14.32 1.26 17.21
CA GLN A 54 -14.02 2.69 17.09
C GLN A 54 -13.30 3.01 15.77
N SER A 55 -12.37 2.16 15.33
CA SER A 55 -11.69 2.31 14.05
C SER A 55 -12.66 2.24 12.87
N LEU A 56 -13.62 1.32 12.89
CA LEU A 56 -14.66 1.21 11.86
C LEU A 56 -15.61 2.41 11.87
N GLU A 57 -16.02 2.89 13.04
CA GLU A 57 -16.90 4.06 13.19
C GLU A 57 -16.25 5.37 12.68
N ASN A 58 -14.91 5.46 12.71
CA ASN A 58 -14.16 6.62 12.22
C ASN A 58 -13.74 6.51 10.74
N CYS A 59 -14.01 5.39 10.07
CA CYS A 59 -13.68 5.16 8.68
C CYS A 59 -14.96 5.01 7.85
N LEU A 60 -14.88 5.38 6.57
CA LEU A 60 -15.88 4.95 5.60
C LEU A 60 -15.59 3.49 5.23
N CYS A 61 -16.38 2.56 5.78
CA CYS A 61 -16.23 1.13 5.53
C CYS A 61 -17.17 0.68 4.44
N PHE A 62 -16.77 -0.30 3.65
CA PHE A 62 -17.58 -1.00 2.67
C PHE A 62 -17.56 -2.47 3.06
N GLY A 63 -18.65 -2.98 3.64
CA GLY A 63 -18.82 -4.40 3.91
C GLY A 63 -19.43 -5.08 2.68
N LEU A 64 -18.84 -6.19 2.24
CA LEU A 64 -19.34 -7.01 1.14
C LEU A 64 -20.01 -8.27 1.70
N TYR A 65 -21.22 -8.53 1.23
CA TYR A 65 -22.06 -9.60 1.74
C TYR A 65 -22.62 -10.47 0.61
N TYR A 66 -22.81 -11.75 0.92
CA TYR A 66 -23.50 -12.72 0.08
C TYR A 66 -24.86 -13.07 0.70
N ALA A 67 -25.92 -12.91 -0.08
CA ALA A 67 -27.29 -13.20 0.27
C ALA A 67 -28.00 -13.79 -0.96
N PRO A 68 -27.94 -15.12 -1.17
CA PRO A 68 -28.67 -15.75 -2.26
C PRO A 68 -30.17 -15.58 -2.05
N ASP A 69 -30.91 -15.34 -3.15
CA ASP A 69 -32.37 -15.36 -3.16
C ASP A 69 -32.85 -16.70 -2.57
N GLN A 70 -33.42 -16.66 -1.36
CA GLN A 70 -34.10 -17.81 -0.78
C GLN A 70 -35.62 -17.57 -0.72
N PRO A 71 -36.43 -18.52 -1.21
CA PRO A 71 -37.88 -18.45 -1.11
C PRO A 71 -38.34 -18.64 0.34
N SER A 72 -39.13 -17.68 0.82
CA SER A 72 -40.19 -17.82 1.85
C SER A 72 -39.89 -18.42 3.23
N ASN A 73 -38.65 -18.69 3.63
CA ASN A 73 -38.30 -18.98 5.03
C ASN A 73 -37.21 -18.03 5.52
N ALA A 74 -37.67 -16.91 6.07
CA ALA A 74 -36.85 -15.87 6.68
C ALA A 74 -36.06 -16.42 7.88
N SER A 75 -34.72 -16.49 7.78
CA SER A 75 -33.78 -16.53 8.93
C SER A 75 -32.29 -16.54 8.54
N ALA A 76 -31.92 -16.75 7.26
CA ALA A 76 -30.50 -16.73 6.89
C ALA A 76 -29.98 -15.28 6.87
N ARG A 77 -29.10 -14.94 7.84
CA ARG A 77 -28.38 -13.66 7.81
C ARG A 77 -27.43 -13.64 6.61
N PRO A 78 -27.28 -12.50 5.92
CA PRO A 78 -26.25 -12.35 4.89
C PRO A 78 -24.88 -12.75 5.43
N GLU A 79 -24.12 -13.47 4.62
CA GLU A 79 -22.76 -13.87 4.94
C GLU A 79 -21.81 -12.70 4.66
N PHE A 80 -20.98 -12.33 5.63
CA PHE A 80 -19.94 -11.31 5.45
C PHE A 80 -18.72 -11.92 4.76
N ILE A 81 -18.44 -11.48 3.53
CA ILE A 81 -17.47 -12.13 2.64
C ILE A 81 -16.39 -11.18 2.11
N GLY A 82 -16.34 -9.94 2.57
CA GLY A 82 -15.28 -9.02 2.19
C GLY A 82 -15.43 -7.64 2.80
N ILE A 83 -14.38 -6.84 2.68
CA ILE A 83 -14.33 -5.49 3.22
C ILE A 83 -13.44 -4.59 2.36
N ALA A 84 -13.71 -3.30 2.39
CA ALA A 84 -12.74 -2.25 2.11
C ALA A 84 -12.93 -1.11 3.13
N ARG A 85 -11.84 -0.42 3.49
CA ARG A 85 -11.87 0.71 4.42
C ARG A 85 -11.29 1.96 3.76
N CYS A 86 -11.91 3.09 4.02
CA CYS A 86 -11.47 4.39 3.57
C CYS A 86 -11.29 5.32 4.79
N ILE A 87 -10.05 5.66 5.12
CA ILE A 87 -9.74 6.66 6.15
C ILE A 87 -9.87 8.04 5.49
N THR A 88 -10.82 8.86 5.94
CA THR A 88 -11.19 10.09 5.24
C THR A 88 -11.72 11.18 6.19
N ASP A 89 -11.52 12.44 5.79
CA ASP A 89 -12.20 13.62 6.36
C ASP A 89 -13.55 13.91 5.66
N TYR A 90 -13.99 13.02 4.78
CA TYR A 90 -15.19 13.12 3.93
C TYR A 90 -15.22 14.35 3.03
N THR A 91 -14.10 15.07 2.88
CA THR A 91 -14.09 16.37 2.23
C THR A 91 -12.91 16.53 1.28
N THR A 92 -11.67 16.35 1.75
CA THR A 92 -10.46 16.70 0.98
C THR A 92 -9.50 15.54 0.77
N PHE A 93 -9.56 14.49 1.60
CA PHE A 93 -8.61 13.38 1.55
C PHE A 93 -9.26 12.03 1.83
N LEU A 94 -8.83 10.99 1.10
CA LEU A 94 -9.26 9.61 1.29
C LEU A 94 -8.10 8.62 1.12
N TYR A 95 -7.85 7.77 2.11
CA TYR A 95 -6.88 6.68 2.04
C TYR A 95 -7.60 5.32 2.02
N ILE A 96 -7.47 4.58 0.91
CA ILE A 96 -8.04 3.25 0.72
C ILE A 96 -7.10 2.21 1.33
N THR A 97 -7.64 1.37 2.21
CA THR A 97 -6.94 0.27 2.90
C THR A 97 -7.85 -0.93 3.08
N ASP A 98 -7.27 -2.07 3.46
CA ASP A 98 -7.97 -3.28 3.88
C ASP A 98 -8.98 -3.80 2.85
N VAL A 99 -8.63 -3.71 1.56
CA VAL A 99 -9.45 -4.27 0.47
C VAL A 99 -9.24 -5.78 0.42
N TYR A 100 -10.27 -6.53 0.78
CA TYR A 100 -10.23 -7.99 0.90
C TYR A 100 -11.55 -8.63 0.47
N VAL A 101 -11.46 -9.77 -0.20
CA VAL A 101 -12.60 -10.66 -0.52
C VAL A 101 -12.22 -12.06 -0.06
N HIS A 102 -13.10 -12.69 0.70
CA HIS A 102 -12.90 -14.03 1.21
C HIS A 102 -12.62 -15.03 0.07
N CYS A 103 -11.68 -15.94 0.29
CA CYS A 103 -11.13 -16.82 -0.74
C CYS A 103 -12.19 -17.65 -1.49
N SER A 104 -13.25 -18.09 -0.79
CA SER A 104 -14.37 -18.85 -1.39
C SER A 104 -15.18 -18.06 -2.42
N HIS A 105 -15.07 -16.73 -2.46
CA HIS A 105 -15.79 -15.86 -3.39
C HIS A 105 -14.86 -15.12 -4.37
N GLN A 106 -13.55 -15.33 -4.31
CA GLN A 106 -12.60 -14.74 -5.26
C GLN A 106 -12.81 -15.26 -6.69
N GLY A 107 -12.32 -14.52 -7.68
CA GLY A 107 -12.51 -14.83 -9.11
C GLY A 107 -13.84 -14.36 -9.71
N ASN A 108 -14.81 -13.93 -8.89
CA ASN A 108 -16.12 -13.45 -9.34
C ASN A 108 -16.18 -11.94 -9.66
N GLY A 109 -15.02 -11.26 -9.75
CA GLY A 109 -14.96 -9.82 -9.99
C GLY A 109 -15.45 -8.92 -8.84
N LEU A 110 -15.64 -9.48 -7.64
CA LEU A 110 -16.14 -8.74 -6.47
C LEU A 110 -15.14 -7.70 -5.95
N GLY A 111 -13.84 -7.98 -6.06
CA GLY A 111 -12.79 -7.01 -5.71
C GLY A 111 -12.79 -5.78 -6.62
N SER A 112 -13.07 -5.94 -7.92
CA SER A 112 -13.29 -4.79 -8.81
C SER A 112 -14.54 -4.02 -8.40
N TRP A 113 -15.62 -4.75 -8.12
CA TRP A 113 -16.92 -4.16 -7.83
C TRP A 113 -16.93 -3.32 -6.53
N ILE A 114 -16.30 -3.79 -5.46
CA ILE A 114 -16.19 -2.99 -4.23
C ILE A 114 -15.39 -1.71 -4.47
N VAL A 115 -14.37 -1.75 -5.34
CA VAL A 115 -13.56 -0.57 -5.69
C VAL A 115 -14.32 0.38 -6.63
N GLU A 116 -15.19 -0.14 -7.50
CA GLU A 116 -16.14 0.68 -8.27
C GLU A 116 -17.10 1.43 -7.34
N CYS A 117 -17.63 0.78 -6.29
CA CYS A 117 -18.48 1.43 -5.29
C CYS A 117 -17.72 2.56 -4.55
N ILE A 118 -16.43 2.35 -4.25
CA ILE A 118 -15.56 3.42 -3.70
C ILE A 118 -15.42 4.57 -4.71
N GLY A 119 -15.26 4.25 -5.99
CA GLY A 119 -15.19 5.23 -7.08
C GLY A 119 -16.43 6.13 -7.14
N GLU A 120 -17.63 5.55 -7.07
CA GLU A 120 -18.89 6.34 -7.04
C GLU A 120 -18.94 7.30 -5.85
N VAL A 121 -18.48 6.86 -4.68
CA VAL A 121 -18.41 7.72 -3.49
C VAL A 121 -17.35 8.82 -3.64
N ILE A 122 -16.20 8.52 -4.25
CA ILE A 122 -15.16 9.51 -4.57
C ILE A 122 -15.69 10.56 -5.54
N ASP A 123 -16.38 10.15 -6.60
CA ASP A 123 -16.95 11.05 -7.62
C ASP A 123 -18.02 11.97 -7.03
N ALA A 124 -18.72 11.51 -5.99
CA ALA A 124 -19.70 12.30 -5.24
C ALA A 124 -19.09 13.31 -4.26
N MET A 125 -17.76 13.35 -4.06
CA MET A 125 -17.07 14.30 -3.17
C MET A 125 -16.48 15.50 -3.96
N PRO A 126 -17.22 16.62 -4.10
CA PRO A 126 -16.82 17.71 -5.00
C PRO A 126 -15.54 18.45 -4.59
N TYR A 127 -15.14 18.36 -3.33
CA TYR A 127 -13.96 19.03 -2.79
C TYR A 127 -12.78 18.08 -2.55
N LEU A 128 -12.90 16.81 -2.95
CA LEU A 128 -11.85 15.83 -2.75
C LEU A 128 -10.61 16.25 -3.54
N ARG A 129 -9.50 16.43 -2.83
CA ARG A 129 -8.23 16.85 -3.43
C ARG A 129 -7.36 15.66 -3.78
N ARG A 130 -7.45 14.58 -3.00
CA ARG A 130 -6.58 13.41 -3.16
C ARG A 130 -7.21 12.15 -2.59
N SER A 131 -7.10 11.07 -3.36
CA SER A 131 -7.22 9.70 -2.88
C SER A 131 -5.85 9.00 -2.94
N MET A 132 -5.59 8.07 -2.03
CA MET A 132 -4.31 7.36 -1.92
C MET A 132 -4.52 5.92 -1.48
N LEU A 133 -3.57 5.05 -1.83
CA LEU A 133 -3.43 3.70 -1.25
C LEU A 133 -1.96 3.30 -1.23
N PHE A 134 -1.64 2.29 -0.42
CA PHE A 134 -0.34 1.62 -0.44
C PHE A 134 -0.53 0.17 -0.88
N THR A 135 0.38 -0.33 -1.72
CA THR A 135 0.38 -1.72 -2.16
C THR A 135 1.80 -2.27 -2.18
N MET A 136 1.94 -3.53 -1.77
CA MET A 136 3.20 -4.28 -1.85
C MET A 136 3.28 -5.11 -3.14
N ASP A 137 2.15 -5.37 -3.81
CA ASP A 137 2.06 -6.11 -5.07
C ASP A 137 1.81 -5.13 -6.22
N TRP A 138 2.89 -4.53 -6.70
CA TRP A 138 2.82 -3.48 -7.73
C TRP A 138 2.37 -4.03 -9.09
N GLU A 139 2.75 -5.25 -9.42
CA GLU A 139 2.47 -5.86 -10.73
C GLU A 139 0.97 -6.08 -10.93
N ARG A 140 0.27 -6.53 -9.89
CA ARG A 140 -1.18 -6.72 -9.95
C ARG A 140 -1.96 -5.46 -9.61
N SER A 141 -1.57 -4.75 -8.55
CA SER A 141 -2.37 -3.65 -8.00
C SER A 141 -2.30 -2.39 -8.85
N VAL A 142 -1.14 -2.04 -9.41
CA VAL A 142 -1.00 -0.77 -10.16
C VAL A 142 -1.89 -0.75 -11.40
N PRO A 143 -1.88 -1.78 -12.29
CA PRO A 143 -2.79 -1.81 -13.43
C PRO A 143 -4.26 -1.85 -13.01
N PHE A 144 -4.57 -2.51 -11.88
CA PHE A 144 -5.93 -2.62 -11.35
C PHE A 144 -6.50 -1.27 -10.91
N TYR A 145 -5.82 -0.55 -10.02
CA TYR A 145 -6.28 0.74 -9.52
C TYR A 145 -6.18 1.86 -10.55
N LYS A 146 -5.20 1.80 -11.47
CA LYS A 146 -5.14 2.73 -12.61
C LYS A 146 -6.36 2.61 -13.52
N ARG A 147 -6.84 1.38 -13.75
CA ARG A 147 -7.99 1.12 -14.62
C ARG A 147 -9.31 1.57 -13.99
N ILE A 148 -9.53 1.23 -12.72
CA ILE A 148 -10.83 1.45 -12.06
C ILE A 148 -10.95 2.87 -11.50
N LEU A 149 -9.90 3.40 -10.88
CA LEU A 149 -9.93 4.69 -10.19
C LEU A 149 -9.07 5.77 -10.86
N GLY A 150 -8.48 5.50 -12.03
CA GLY A 150 -7.58 6.45 -12.70
C GLY A 150 -6.29 6.75 -11.93
N MET A 151 -5.93 5.95 -10.92
CA MET A 151 -4.80 6.22 -10.04
C MET A 151 -3.43 6.09 -10.74
N SER A 152 -2.48 6.90 -10.30
CA SER A 152 -1.08 6.86 -10.76
C SER A 152 -0.12 6.55 -9.60
N VAL A 153 0.98 5.85 -9.91
CA VAL A 153 2.06 5.66 -8.94
C VAL A 153 2.76 6.99 -8.71
N GLN A 154 2.88 7.38 -7.45
CA GLN A 154 3.73 8.49 -7.06
C GLN A 154 5.18 7.99 -7.01
N GLU A 155 5.97 8.29 -8.05
CA GLU A 155 7.40 7.96 -8.05
C GLU A 155 8.12 8.80 -6.98
N SER A 156 9.04 8.17 -6.24
CA SER A 156 9.94 8.88 -5.34
C SER A 156 11.08 9.51 -6.14
N TYR A 157 11.19 10.83 -6.06
CA TYR A 157 12.32 11.59 -6.61
C TYR A 157 13.46 11.75 -5.60
N THR A 158 13.44 11.07 -4.45
CA THR A 158 14.44 11.27 -3.40
C THR A 158 15.86 10.96 -3.88
N GLY A 159 16.03 9.94 -4.72
CA GLY A 159 17.33 9.66 -5.35
C GLY A 159 17.84 10.81 -6.23
N ARG A 160 16.92 11.47 -6.97
CA ARG A 160 17.23 12.65 -7.79
C ARG A 160 17.65 13.82 -6.90
N PHE A 161 16.84 14.19 -5.92
CA PHE A 161 17.16 15.31 -5.02
C PHE A 161 18.43 15.07 -4.20
N ALA A 162 18.65 13.86 -3.72
CA ALA A 162 19.89 13.49 -3.03
C ALA A 162 21.10 13.65 -3.96
N SER A 163 21.01 13.21 -5.22
CA SER A 163 22.09 13.34 -6.19
C SER A 163 22.38 14.80 -6.57
N GLU A 164 21.34 15.61 -6.76
CA GLU A 164 21.43 17.04 -7.05
C GLU A 164 22.11 17.78 -5.90
N TYR A 165 21.66 17.52 -4.67
CA TYR A 165 22.22 18.16 -3.49
C TYR A 165 23.68 17.74 -3.26
N ALA A 166 23.97 16.43 -3.32
CA ALA A 166 25.34 15.93 -3.12
C ALA A 166 26.31 16.50 -4.16
N LYS A 167 25.88 16.65 -5.42
CA LYS A 167 26.64 17.37 -6.45
C LYS A 167 26.83 18.84 -6.09
N SER A 168 25.77 19.53 -5.65
CA SER A 168 25.84 20.96 -5.32
C SER A 168 26.84 21.28 -4.21
N VAL A 169 27.07 20.32 -3.29
CA VAL A 169 28.07 20.45 -2.21
C VAL A 169 29.43 19.80 -2.55
N GLY A 170 29.62 19.33 -3.79
CA GLY A 170 30.90 18.81 -4.28
C GLY A 170 31.29 17.43 -3.75
N MET A 171 30.33 16.59 -3.35
CA MET A 171 30.61 15.21 -2.93
C MET A 171 31.00 14.32 -4.12
N ASP A 172 31.92 13.40 -3.89
CA ASP A 172 32.24 12.32 -4.83
C ASP A 172 31.14 11.25 -4.77
N VAL A 173 30.27 11.23 -5.77
CA VAL A 173 29.05 10.42 -5.80
C VAL A 173 28.98 9.58 -7.06
N VAL A 174 28.65 8.30 -6.88
CA VAL A 174 28.30 7.37 -7.95
C VAL A 174 26.80 7.06 -7.85
N LEU A 175 26.06 7.29 -8.93
CA LEU A 175 24.65 6.90 -9.00
C LEU A 175 24.52 5.40 -9.28
N ALA A 176 23.52 4.76 -8.68
CA ALA A 176 23.27 3.35 -8.90
C ALA A 176 21.77 3.06 -9.03
N GLY A 177 21.44 2.05 -9.85
CA GLY A 177 20.09 1.52 -9.93
C GLY A 177 19.97 0.37 -10.91
N ARG A 178 18.83 -0.31 -10.88
CA ARG A 178 18.55 -1.49 -11.72
C ARG A 178 18.15 -1.16 -13.17
N ALA A 179 17.58 0.02 -13.40
CA ALA A 179 17.06 0.43 -14.69
C ALA A 179 18.08 1.34 -15.39
N GLU A 180 18.87 0.78 -16.31
CA GLU A 180 19.98 1.49 -16.97
C GLU A 180 19.53 2.81 -17.59
N SER A 181 18.41 2.84 -18.33
CA SER A 181 17.92 4.05 -18.99
C SER A 181 17.70 5.20 -18.00
N LYS A 182 16.98 4.95 -16.89
CA LYS A 182 16.68 5.95 -15.86
C LYS A 182 17.95 6.42 -15.13
N VAL A 183 18.86 5.50 -14.80
CA VAL A 183 20.11 5.83 -14.08
C VAL A 183 21.03 6.65 -14.98
N LYS A 184 21.18 6.24 -16.25
CA LYS A 184 22.02 6.93 -17.23
C LYS A 184 21.51 8.34 -17.52
N GLU A 185 20.20 8.52 -17.65
CA GLU A 185 19.58 9.83 -17.85
C GLU A 185 19.90 10.78 -16.67
N LEU A 186 19.69 10.31 -15.43
CA LEU A 186 19.96 11.10 -14.22
C LEU A 186 21.46 11.40 -14.04
N ALA A 187 22.31 10.41 -14.31
CA ALA A 187 23.76 10.57 -14.25
C ALA A 187 24.25 11.59 -15.27
N PHE A 188 23.71 11.56 -16.49
CA PHE A 188 24.04 12.50 -17.55
C PHE A 188 23.60 13.92 -17.20
N SER A 189 22.38 14.13 -16.68
CA SER A 189 21.90 15.46 -16.28
C SER A 189 22.76 16.09 -15.18
N HIS A 190 23.45 15.26 -14.39
CA HIS A 190 24.30 15.71 -13.29
C HIS A 190 25.80 15.51 -13.56
N ASN A 191 26.23 15.04 -14.74
CA ASN A 191 27.64 14.72 -15.02
C ASN A 191 28.29 13.88 -13.89
N LEU A 192 27.56 12.88 -13.40
CA LEU A 192 28.00 11.97 -12.34
C LEU A 192 28.33 10.59 -12.93
N PRO A 193 29.30 9.86 -12.38
CA PRO A 193 29.49 8.45 -12.72
C PRO A 193 28.27 7.62 -12.28
N TYR A 194 28.03 6.51 -12.97
CA TYR A 194 26.95 5.59 -12.61
C TYR A 194 27.33 4.12 -12.71
N ARG A 195 26.58 3.28 -12.01
CA ARG A 195 26.66 1.82 -12.05
C ARG A 195 25.27 1.22 -12.18
N VAL A 196 25.17 0.12 -12.92
CA VAL A 196 23.93 -0.65 -13.08
C VAL A 196 24.16 -2.04 -12.52
N PHE A 197 23.35 -2.44 -11.55
CA PHE A 197 23.36 -3.79 -11.00
C PHE A 197 22.02 -4.12 -10.36
N ASP A 198 21.69 -5.42 -10.32
CA ASP A 198 20.54 -5.93 -9.58
C ASP A 198 20.95 -6.45 -8.20
N LEU A 199 19.94 -6.81 -7.38
CA LEU A 199 20.14 -7.35 -6.04
C LEU A 199 19.92 -8.87 -5.96
N THR A 200 19.83 -9.56 -7.11
CA THR A 200 19.55 -11.00 -7.18
C THR A 200 20.76 -11.85 -6.84
N SER A 201 21.97 -11.31 -7.03
CA SER A 201 23.23 -11.99 -6.75
C SER A 201 24.11 -11.16 -5.81
N PRO A 202 24.59 -11.72 -4.69
CA PRO A 202 25.55 -11.06 -3.81
C PRO A 202 26.85 -10.63 -4.51
N GLN A 203 27.25 -11.32 -5.58
CA GLN A 203 28.44 -10.99 -6.37
C GLN A 203 28.22 -9.69 -7.16
N LEU A 204 27.06 -9.53 -7.79
CA LEU A 204 26.71 -8.29 -8.51
C LEU A 204 26.67 -7.09 -7.56
N VAL A 205 26.08 -7.25 -6.37
CA VAL A 205 26.07 -6.20 -5.34
C VAL A 205 27.49 -5.84 -4.91
N ARG A 206 28.36 -6.84 -4.70
CA ARG A 206 29.76 -6.60 -4.34
C ARG A 206 30.52 -5.82 -5.41
N SER A 207 30.40 -6.21 -6.67
CA SER A 207 31.02 -5.48 -7.79
C SER A 207 30.43 -4.07 -7.92
N GLY A 208 29.12 -3.92 -7.72
CA GLY A 208 28.42 -2.64 -7.76
C GLY A 208 28.86 -1.67 -6.65
N LEU A 209 29.29 -2.19 -5.49
CA LEU A 209 29.75 -1.42 -4.34
C LEU A 209 31.29 -1.27 -4.25
N ASP A 210 32.03 -1.74 -5.24
CA ASP A 210 33.51 -1.67 -5.21
C ASP A 210 34.01 -0.22 -5.10
N GLY A 211 34.90 0.04 -4.13
CA GLY A 211 35.40 1.40 -3.85
C GLY A 211 34.42 2.37 -3.17
N ILE A 212 33.20 1.94 -2.84
CA ILE A 212 32.21 2.79 -2.14
C ILE A 212 32.42 2.71 -0.62
N ARG A 213 32.40 3.86 0.07
CA ARG A 213 32.53 3.91 1.55
C ARG A 213 31.22 4.11 2.30
N VAL A 214 30.26 4.78 1.67
CA VAL A 214 28.92 5.04 2.21
C VAL A 214 27.90 4.76 1.11
N LEU A 215 26.89 3.95 1.41
CA LEU A 215 25.75 3.68 0.55
C LEU A 215 24.52 4.40 1.11
N LEU A 216 23.92 5.29 0.32
CA LEU A 216 22.59 5.84 0.58
C LEU A 216 21.57 5.12 -0.30
N ASN A 217 20.74 4.26 0.32
CA ASN A 217 19.68 3.54 -0.37
C ASN A 217 18.42 4.41 -0.51
N CYS A 218 18.20 4.93 -1.72
CA CYS A 218 16.97 5.60 -2.12
C CYS A 218 16.05 4.70 -2.98
N ALA A 219 16.37 3.41 -3.11
CA ALA A 219 15.68 2.50 -4.01
C ALA A 219 14.61 1.69 -3.26
N GLY A 220 13.34 2.01 -3.49
CA GLY A 220 12.21 1.22 -3.01
C GLY A 220 11.86 0.03 -3.91
N PRO A 221 11.02 -0.91 -3.43
CA PRO A 221 10.52 -1.00 -2.05
C PRO A 221 11.59 -1.56 -1.09
N PHE A 222 11.67 -1.00 0.12
CA PHE A 222 12.74 -1.30 1.09
C PHE A 222 12.71 -2.71 1.64
N THR A 223 11.52 -3.33 1.69
CA THR A 223 11.36 -4.76 2.01
C THR A 223 12.14 -5.68 1.07
N ARG A 224 12.46 -5.23 -0.16
CA ARG A 224 13.26 -6.00 -1.13
C ARG A 224 14.70 -5.50 -1.25
N THR A 225 14.95 -4.21 -1.03
CA THR A 225 16.27 -3.61 -1.26
C THR A 225 17.12 -3.51 0.00
N ALA A 226 16.53 -3.22 1.16
CA ALA A 226 17.28 -2.95 2.38
C ALA A 226 18.07 -4.18 2.85
N GLY A 227 17.43 -5.35 2.94
CA GLY A 227 18.08 -6.58 3.42
C GLY A 227 19.35 -6.97 2.64
N PRO A 228 19.28 -7.15 1.30
CA PRO A 228 20.46 -7.45 0.49
C PRO A 228 21.58 -6.40 0.61
N LEU A 229 21.22 -5.11 0.63
CA LEU A 229 22.19 -4.01 0.69
C LEU A 229 22.85 -3.89 2.07
N ILE A 230 22.08 -3.95 3.16
CA ILE A 230 22.62 -3.95 4.54
C ILE A 230 23.60 -5.11 4.71
N ASN A 231 23.21 -6.33 4.29
CA ASN A 231 24.08 -7.50 4.38
C ASN A 231 25.38 -7.33 3.58
N ALA A 232 25.32 -6.72 2.39
CA ALA A 232 26.51 -6.43 1.60
C ALA A 232 27.39 -5.36 2.26
N CYS A 233 26.79 -4.28 2.77
CA CYS A 233 27.47 -3.21 3.48
C CYS A 233 28.21 -3.72 4.72
N ILE A 234 27.58 -4.56 5.54
CA ILE A 234 28.21 -5.21 6.70
C ILE A 234 29.44 -6.03 6.26
N LYS A 235 29.28 -6.90 5.25
CA LYS A 235 30.37 -7.76 4.75
C LYS A 235 31.54 -6.96 4.15
N LEU A 236 31.24 -5.85 3.49
CA LEU A 236 32.23 -5.01 2.80
C LEU A 236 32.74 -3.85 3.66
N ARG A 237 32.23 -3.71 4.90
CA ARG A 237 32.54 -2.60 5.81
C ARG A 237 32.23 -1.22 5.20
N ILE A 238 31.07 -1.11 4.59
CA ILE A 238 30.53 0.12 3.98
C ILE A 238 29.45 0.67 4.92
N HIS A 239 29.46 1.98 5.19
CA HIS A 239 28.38 2.60 5.97
C HIS A 239 27.07 2.57 5.16
N TYR A 240 25.96 2.26 5.83
CA TYR A 240 24.65 2.18 5.20
C TYR A 240 23.71 3.26 5.76
N LEU A 241 23.02 3.95 4.87
CA LEU A 241 21.96 4.92 5.15
C LEU A 241 20.77 4.60 4.25
N ASP A 242 19.55 4.83 4.72
CA ASP A 242 18.36 4.80 3.87
C ASP A 242 17.33 5.84 4.30
N ILE A 243 16.33 6.02 3.43
CA ILE A 243 15.24 6.99 3.60
C ILE A 243 13.91 6.29 3.92
N SER A 244 13.92 4.98 4.24
CA SER A 244 12.68 4.20 4.26
C SER A 244 11.70 4.72 5.30
N ALA A 245 12.23 5.17 6.45
CA ALA A 245 11.45 5.42 7.65
C ALA A 245 10.55 4.22 8.04
N GLU A 246 10.89 3.00 7.58
CA GLU A 246 10.15 1.76 7.81
C GLU A 246 10.76 0.99 8.98
N LEU A 247 9.91 0.56 9.94
CA LEU A 247 10.33 -0.20 11.11
C LEU A 247 11.13 -1.47 10.76
N VAL A 248 10.74 -2.16 9.69
CA VAL A 248 11.39 -3.39 9.22
C VAL A 248 12.84 -3.13 8.77
N SER A 249 13.13 -1.98 8.15
CA SER A 249 14.50 -1.61 7.78
C SER A 249 15.36 -1.35 9.02
N TYR A 250 14.81 -0.69 10.05
CA TYR A 250 15.54 -0.42 11.30
C TYR A 250 15.96 -1.70 12.02
N GLN A 251 15.08 -2.70 12.10
CA GLN A 251 15.40 -4.00 12.72
C GLN A 251 16.55 -4.74 12.03
N LEU A 252 16.71 -4.57 10.71
CA LEU A 252 17.80 -5.18 9.97
C LEU A 252 19.15 -4.50 10.24
N ALA A 253 19.14 -3.21 10.61
CA ALA A 253 20.33 -2.40 10.89
C ALA A 253 20.84 -2.55 12.34
N GLU A 254 20.09 -3.20 13.23
CA GLU A 254 20.47 -3.43 14.64
C GLU A 254 21.45 -4.61 14.84
N LYS A 255 21.89 -5.27 13.76
CA LYS A 255 22.79 -6.44 13.81
C LYS A 255 24.26 -6.06 13.83
#